data_AF-A0A660MZ15-F1
#
_entry.id   AF-A0A660MZ15-F1
#
_cell.length_a   1.000
_cell.length_b   1.000
_cell.length_c   1.000
_cell.angle_alpha   90.00
_cell.angle_beta   90.00
_cell.angle_gamma   90.00
#
_symmetry.space_group_name_H-M   'P 1'
#
loop_
_entity.id
_entity.type
_entity.pdbx_description
1 polymer ?
#
loop_
_entity_poly.entity_id
_entity_poly.type
_entity_poly.pdbx_seq_one_letter_code
_entity_poly.pdbx_strand_id
1 'polypeptide(L)'
;MNATVLNNENIVRSFEEILISLSEKEKNVIERRVGLKGEKETLQSIGNSFSPTITRERVRQIEESGIRKIGRIIKASILTDIQEKGIEFVKMSGGLASRDSLVNYLIKELNLEKDINKGVLETIVQSDFDILKSKQKLGCKIYFYLSKISRYNVDVIHKEAIKVLKKKKDVIEKEELFKIVSENLKDLRGISAPLVGSVLELFDDIIFGEDNLVGLTKWKILNPKTLKDKAVYILKKEGTPMHFVDIANKIIEVLEDNVKINTIHNELIRNEDFVLIGRGIYALREWGFKPGTVLDVISSILEKRNEPMSTEEIVKEVLKIRDVKETTIYMNLQNRQVIERVGRNFYQLKQ
;
A
#
# COMPACT_ATOMS: atom_id res chain seq x y z
N MET A 1 -34.64 10.55 32.70
CA MET A 1 -34.77 10.48 31.24
C MET A 1 -33.77 9.46 30.76
N ASN A 2 -34.21 8.31 30.27
CA ASN A 2 -33.29 7.29 29.75
C ASN A 2 -32.59 7.89 28.53
N ALA A 3 -31.28 8.12 28.63
CA ALA A 3 -30.47 8.47 27.48
C ALA A 3 -30.72 7.39 26.41
N THR A 4 -31.29 7.78 25.27
CA THR A 4 -31.58 6.84 24.20
C THR A 4 -30.24 6.33 23.68
N VAL A 5 -29.91 5.09 24.02
CA VAL A 5 -28.63 4.49 23.63
C VAL A 5 -28.60 4.38 22.11
N LEU A 6 -27.53 4.90 21.50
CA LEU A 6 -27.26 4.72 20.08
C LEU A 6 -27.00 3.22 19.82
N ASN A 7 -27.84 2.65 18.98
CA ASN A 7 -27.68 1.31 18.44
C ASN A 7 -28.19 1.29 16.99
N ASN A 8 -27.98 0.19 16.27
CA ASN A 8 -28.28 0.12 14.84
C ASN A 8 -29.74 0.45 14.53
N GLU A 9 -30.68 -0.13 15.30
CA GLU A 9 -32.12 0.08 15.12
C GLU A 9 -32.55 1.52 15.36
N ASN A 10 -32.10 2.13 16.47
CA ASN A 10 -32.44 3.51 16.81
C ASN A 10 -31.87 4.50 15.79
N ILE A 11 -30.67 4.24 15.26
CA ILE A 11 -30.05 5.08 14.23
C ILE A 11 -30.88 5.02 12.94
N VAL A 12 -31.23 3.82 12.47
CA VAL A 12 -32.00 3.64 11.24
C VAL A 12 -33.40 4.24 11.41
N ARG A 13 -34.09 3.95 12.52
CA ARG A 13 -35.43 4.50 12.80
C ARG A 13 -35.41 6.02 12.87
N SER A 14 -34.47 6.62 13.60
CA SER A 14 -34.38 8.08 13.69
C SER A 14 -34.04 8.70 12.34
N PHE A 15 -33.22 8.04 11.52
CA PHE A 15 -32.94 8.49 10.16
C PHE A 15 -34.20 8.44 9.29
N GLU A 16 -34.99 7.37 9.35
CA GLU A 16 -36.27 7.23 8.64
C GLU A 16 -37.30 8.29 9.05
N GLU A 17 -37.40 8.60 10.35
CA GLU A 17 -38.26 9.68 10.87
C GLU A 17 -37.87 11.03 10.26
N ILE A 18 -36.57 11.32 10.15
CA ILE A 18 -36.08 12.53 9.50
C ILE A 18 -36.45 12.54 8.01
N LEU A 19 -36.36 11.39 7.32
CA LEU A 19 -36.72 11.31 5.90
C LEU A 19 -38.21 11.60 5.65
N ILE A 20 -39.11 11.34 6.61
CA ILE A 20 -40.55 11.67 6.48
C ILE A 20 -40.77 13.18 6.36
N SER A 21 -39.91 14.01 6.95
CA SER A 21 -40.01 15.47 6.87
C SER A 21 -39.53 16.08 5.55
N LEU A 22 -38.93 15.27 4.67
CA LEU A 22 -38.50 15.70 3.34
C LEU A 22 -39.66 15.63 2.34
N SER A 23 -39.52 16.31 1.20
CA SER A 23 -40.47 16.08 0.09
C SER A 23 -40.37 14.64 -0.42
N GLU A 24 -41.45 14.10 -0.98
CA GLU A 24 -41.46 12.73 -1.53
C GLU A 24 -40.32 12.48 -2.52
N LYS A 25 -40.00 13.48 -3.36
CA LYS A 25 -38.88 13.41 -4.31
C LYS A 25 -37.52 13.34 -3.61
N GLU A 26 -37.29 14.15 -2.59
CA GLU A 26 -36.04 14.14 -1.80
C GLU A 26 -35.89 12.83 -1.03
N LYS A 27 -36.95 12.40 -0.33
CA LYS A 27 -37.00 11.11 0.38
C LYS A 27 -36.70 9.95 -0.56
N ASN A 28 -37.39 9.86 -1.70
CA ASN A 28 -37.17 8.78 -2.67
C ASN A 28 -35.73 8.73 -3.19
N VAL A 29 -35.16 9.89 -3.55
CA VAL A 29 -33.76 9.95 -4.01
C VAL A 29 -32.81 9.50 -2.89
N ILE A 30 -32.97 10.00 -1.66
CA ILE A 30 -32.06 9.66 -0.56
C ILE A 30 -32.17 8.19 -0.15
N GLU A 31 -33.38 7.63 0.00
CA GLU A 31 -33.57 6.21 0.34
C GLU A 31 -32.81 5.28 -0.63
N ARG A 32 -32.88 5.58 -1.94
CA ARG A 32 -32.22 4.78 -2.99
C ARG A 32 -30.71 5.03 -3.08
N ARG A 33 -30.26 6.25 -2.78
CA ARG A 33 -28.82 6.60 -2.74
C ARG A 33 -28.11 6.04 -1.53
N VAL A 34 -28.83 5.87 -0.44
CA VAL A 34 -28.34 5.25 0.79
C VAL A 34 -28.37 3.73 0.70
N GLY A 35 -29.31 3.17 -0.07
CA GLY A 35 -29.58 1.73 -0.08
C GLY A 35 -30.38 1.33 1.17
N LEU A 36 -31.38 2.13 1.55
CA LEU A 36 -32.16 1.87 2.76
C LEU A 36 -33.12 0.68 2.58
N LYS A 37 -33.62 0.47 1.35
CA LYS A 37 -34.57 -0.60 0.99
C LYS A 37 -33.96 -1.65 0.07
N GLY A 38 -32.63 -1.76 0.02
CA GLY A 38 -31.90 -2.64 -0.89
C GLY A 38 -30.58 -2.04 -1.35
N GLU A 39 -30.16 -2.36 -2.56
CA GLU A 39 -28.87 -1.93 -3.09
C GLU A 39 -28.81 -0.42 -3.39
N LYS A 40 -27.61 0.13 -3.24
CA LYS A 40 -27.34 1.55 -3.53
C LYS A 40 -27.41 1.81 -5.03
N GLU A 41 -28.24 2.78 -5.42
CA GLU A 41 -28.43 3.13 -6.82
C GLU A 41 -27.58 4.32 -7.30
N THR A 42 -27.28 4.33 -8.60
CA THR A 42 -26.60 5.47 -9.23
C THR A 42 -27.56 6.62 -9.48
N LEU A 43 -27.02 7.85 -9.51
CA LEU A 43 -27.80 9.04 -9.87
C LEU A 43 -28.48 8.90 -11.25
N GLN A 44 -27.87 8.18 -12.20
CA GLN A 44 -28.45 7.95 -13.51
C GLN A 44 -29.60 6.94 -13.45
N SER A 45 -29.45 5.82 -12.71
CA SER A 45 -30.52 4.83 -12.50
C SER A 45 -31.75 5.49 -11.90
N ILE A 46 -31.55 6.30 -10.86
CA ILE A 46 -32.61 7.04 -10.19
C ILE A 46 -33.26 8.04 -11.16
N GLY A 47 -32.48 8.79 -11.93
CA GLY A 47 -33.01 9.76 -12.90
C GLY A 47 -33.89 9.12 -13.97
N ASN A 48 -33.50 7.94 -14.46
CA ASN A 48 -34.22 7.16 -15.46
C ASN A 48 -35.60 6.67 -14.98
N SER A 49 -35.78 6.46 -13.67
CA SER A 49 -37.05 5.97 -13.13
C SER A 49 -38.10 7.07 -12.89
N PHE A 50 -37.75 8.35 -13.04
CA PHE A 50 -38.71 9.45 -12.93
C PHE A 50 -39.53 9.58 -14.21
N SER A 51 -40.76 10.07 -14.09
CA SER A 51 -41.62 10.44 -15.23
C SER A 51 -42.05 11.92 -15.11
N PRO A 52 -41.63 12.82 -16.02
CA PRO A 52 -40.65 12.58 -17.08
C PRO A 52 -39.25 12.27 -16.51
N THR A 53 -38.43 11.56 -17.29
CA THR A 53 -37.04 11.24 -16.93
C THR A 53 -36.26 12.53 -16.63
N ILE A 54 -35.49 12.50 -15.55
CA ILE A 54 -34.67 13.65 -15.15
C ILE A 54 -33.18 13.36 -15.32
N THR A 55 -32.40 14.40 -15.56
CA THR A 55 -30.95 14.26 -15.75
C THR A 55 -30.25 13.86 -14.45
N ARG A 56 -29.10 13.20 -14.57
CA ARG A 56 -28.21 12.89 -13.44
C ARG A 56 -27.92 14.11 -12.56
N GLU A 57 -27.71 15.27 -13.18
CA GLU A 57 -27.44 16.53 -12.47
C GLU A 57 -28.67 16.99 -11.68
N ARG A 58 -29.87 16.81 -12.23
CA ARG A 58 -31.10 17.13 -11.50
C ARG A 58 -31.29 16.23 -10.28
N VAL A 59 -30.99 14.94 -10.38
CA VAL A 59 -31.00 14.02 -9.22
C VAL A 59 -29.99 14.47 -8.16
N ARG A 60 -28.78 14.85 -8.58
CA ARG A 60 -27.73 15.38 -7.69
C ARG A 60 -28.19 16.61 -6.92
N GLN A 61 -28.88 17.54 -7.59
CA GLN A 61 -29.45 18.72 -6.94
C GLN A 61 -30.54 18.37 -5.91
N ILE A 62 -31.40 17.39 -6.21
CA ILE A 62 -32.42 16.89 -5.28
C ILE A 62 -31.75 16.25 -4.06
N GLU A 63 -30.72 15.41 -4.27
CA GLU A 63 -29.91 14.80 -3.20
C GLU A 63 -29.27 15.87 -2.32
N GLU A 64 -28.62 16.89 -2.89
CA GLU A 64 -28.00 17.99 -2.13
C GLU A 64 -29.02 18.83 -1.35
N SER A 65 -30.20 19.08 -1.91
CA SER A 65 -31.29 19.77 -1.22
C SER A 65 -31.76 18.97 -0.01
N GLY A 66 -32.01 17.67 -0.20
CA GLY A 66 -32.44 16.77 0.86
C GLY A 66 -31.39 16.65 1.98
N ILE A 67 -30.12 16.45 1.63
CA ILE A 67 -29.01 16.36 2.60
C ILE A 67 -28.90 17.63 3.45
N ARG A 68 -29.04 18.83 2.84
CA ARG A 68 -29.04 20.09 3.59
C ARG A 68 -30.22 20.21 4.55
N LYS A 69 -31.40 19.68 4.21
CA LYS A 69 -32.56 19.65 5.11
C LYS A 69 -32.34 18.67 6.26
N ILE A 70 -31.85 17.46 5.97
CA ILE A 70 -31.45 16.46 6.98
C ILE A 70 -30.51 17.10 8.00
N GLY A 71 -29.48 17.82 7.55
CA GLY A 71 -28.51 18.46 8.42
C GLY A 71 -29.10 19.44 9.44
N ARG A 72 -30.18 20.15 9.08
CA ARG A 72 -30.89 21.05 10.01
C ARG A 72 -31.69 20.30 11.06
N ILE A 73 -32.29 19.18 10.67
CA ILE A 73 -33.18 18.40 11.54
C ILE A 73 -32.35 17.53 12.50
N ILE A 74 -31.23 16.98 12.04
CA ILE A 74 -30.34 16.13 12.85
C ILE A 74 -29.90 16.83 14.12
N LYS A 75 -29.66 18.17 14.10
CA LYS A 75 -29.23 18.94 15.28
C LYS A 75 -30.16 18.83 16.49
N ALA A 76 -31.40 18.40 16.30
CA ALA A 76 -32.38 18.16 17.37
C ALA A 76 -32.66 16.66 17.64
N SER A 77 -31.87 15.76 17.06
CA SER A 77 -32.01 14.30 17.20
C SER A 77 -30.76 13.65 17.79
N ILE A 78 -30.93 12.39 18.21
CA ILE A 78 -29.83 11.53 18.70
C ILE A 78 -28.71 11.33 17.67
N LEU A 79 -28.96 11.62 16.39
CA LEU A 79 -27.97 11.46 15.32
C LEU A 79 -26.92 12.57 15.33
N THR A 80 -27.09 13.63 16.14
CA THR A 80 -26.09 14.69 16.33
C THR A 80 -24.77 14.12 16.81
N ASP A 81 -24.80 13.16 17.74
CA ASP A 81 -23.61 12.49 18.28
C ASP A 81 -22.77 11.84 17.17
N ILE A 82 -23.40 11.29 16.12
CA ILE A 82 -22.70 10.70 14.96
C ILE A 82 -21.99 11.80 14.16
N GLN A 83 -22.63 12.97 13.98
CA GLN A 83 -21.98 14.11 13.34
C GLN A 83 -20.79 14.61 14.16
N GLU A 84 -20.97 14.74 15.48
CA GLU A 84 -19.91 15.20 16.39
C GLU A 84 -18.71 14.26 16.38
N LYS A 85 -18.94 12.94 16.48
CA LYS A 85 -17.88 11.92 16.35
C LYS A 85 -17.22 11.92 14.97
N GLY A 86 -18.00 12.14 13.91
CA GLY A 86 -17.45 12.28 12.56
C GLY A 86 -16.53 13.50 12.44
N ILE A 87 -16.93 14.64 12.99
CA ILE A 87 -16.12 15.87 13.02
C ILE A 87 -14.86 15.68 13.87
N GLU A 88 -14.99 15.05 15.04
CA GLU A 88 -13.87 14.72 15.93
C GLU A 88 -12.80 13.92 15.17
N PHE A 89 -13.21 12.83 14.51
CA PHE A 89 -12.30 12.00 13.72
C PHE A 89 -11.64 12.78 12.58
N VAL A 90 -12.41 13.51 11.79
CA VAL A 90 -11.87 14.29 10.66
C VAL A 90 -10.87 15.34 11.18
N LYS A 91 -11.11 15.96 12.34
CA LYS A 91 -10.15 16.88 12.98
C LYS A 91 -8.88 16.17 13.43
N MET A 92 -8.99 15.00 14.07
CA MET A 92 -7.86 14.17 14.48
C MET A 92 -7.00 13.73 13.28
N SER A 93 -7.64 13.44 12.14
CA SER A 93 -7.00 13.10 10.86
C SER A 93 -6.42 14.31 10.10
N GLY A 94 -6.25 15.47 10.76
CA GLY A 94 -5.68 16.66 10.12
C GLY A 94 -6.64 17.42 9.20
N GLY A 95 -7.93 17.11 9.24
CA GLY A 95 -9.00 17.81 8.55
C GLY A 95 -9.57 17.09 7.33
N LEU A 96 -9.11 15.88 7.01
CA LEU A 96 -9.74 15.02 6.01
C LEU A 96 -9.60 13.54 6.36
N ALA A 97 -10.52 12.71 5.87
CA ALA A 97 -10.46 11.26 6.03
C ALA A 97 -11.13 10.53 4.86
N SER A 98 -10.64 9.34 4.53
CA SER A 98 -11.32 8.47 3.57
C SER A 98 -12.70 8.06 4.09
N ARG A 99 -13.64 7.79 3.18
CA ARG A 99 -14.98 7.28 3.54
C ARG A 99 -14.90 6.05 4.45
N ASP A 100 -14.04 5.09 4.11
CA ASP A 100 -13.99 3.82 4.82
C ASP A 100 -13.34 3.99 6.19
N SER A 101 -12.28 4.81 6.30
CA SER A 101 -11.66 5.13 7.59
C SER A 101 -12.67 5.80 8.54
N LEU A 102 -13.44 6.78 8.03
CA LEU A 102 -14.46 7.48 8.79
C LEU A 102 -15.59 6.55 9.27
N VAL A 103 -16.15 5.74 8.35
CA VAL A 103 -17.25 4.82 8.70
C VAL A 103 -16.77 3.76 9.69
N ASN A 104 -15.57 3.19 9.50
CA ASN A 104 -15.01 2.19 10.41
C ASN A 104 -14.73 2.79 11.79
N TYR A 105 -14.25 4.04 11.85
CA TYR A 105 -14.11 4.76 13.12
C TYR A 105 -15.46 4.89 13.83
N LEU A 106 -16.51 5.34 13.15
CA LEU A 106 -17.84 5.51 13.76
C LEU A 106 -18.41 4.20 14.29
N ILE A 107 -18.27 3.10 13.53
CA ILE A 107 -18.73 1.77 13.96
C ILE A 107 -18.02 1.36 15.26
N LYS A 108 -16.70 1.58 15.34
CA LYS A 108 -15.91 1.23 16.52
C LYS A 108 -16.20 2.13 17.72
N GLU A 109 -16.18 3.45 17.51
CA GLU A 109 -16.32 4.46 18.56
C GLU A 109 -17.71 4.46 19.20
N LEU A 110 -18.75 4.21 18.38
CA LEU A 110 -20.14 4.13 18.84
C LEU A 110 -20.57 2.69 19.20
N ASN A 111 -19.65 1.72 19.15
CA ASN A 111 -19.90 0.32 19.42
C ASN A 111 -21.11 -0.26 18.64
N LEU A 112 -21.17 0.06 17.34
CA LEU A 112 -22.24 -0.38 16.44
C LEU A 112 -21.95 -1.79 15.89
N GLU A 113 -23.01 -2.52 15.55
CA GLU A 113 -22.85 -3.82 14.90
C GLU A 113 -22.42 -3.63 13.43
N LYS A 114 -21.65 -4.59 12.91
CA LYS A 114 -21.00 -4.49 11.58
C LYS A 114 -21.96 -4.43 10.40
N ASP A 115 -23.21 -4.84 10.60
CA ASP A 115 -24.28 -4.86 9.60
C ASP A 115 -24.99 -3.51 9.46
N ILE A 116 -24.63 -2.49 10.25
CA ILE A 116 -25.17 -1.14 10.12
C ILE A 116 -25.05 -0.64 8.68
N ASN A 117 -26.11 0.00 8.18
CA ASN A 117 -26.12 0.58 6.86
C ASN A 117 -25.08 1.73 6.79
N LYS A 118 -23.92 1.43 6.18
CA LYS A 118 -22.82 2.39 6.02
C LYS A 118 -23.22 3.64 5.22
N GLY A 119 -24.21 3.53 4.34
CA GLY A 119 -24.77 4.66 3.59
C GLY A 119 -25.55 5.63 4.48
N VAL A 120 -26.20 5.13 5.54
CA VAL A 120 -26.89 5.96 6.54
C VAL A 120 -25.85 6.77 7.32
N LEU A 121 -24.81 6.12 7.86
CA LEU A 121 -23.72 6.81 8.56
C LEU A 121 -23.04 7.85 7.67
N GLU A 122 -22.72 7.47 6.42
CA GLU A 122 -22.15 8.38 5.41
C GLU A 122 -23.04 9.62 5.20
N THR A 123 -24.36 9.45 5.11
CA THR A 123 -25.31 10.54 4.85
C THR A 123 -25.50 11.43 6.07
N ILE A 124 -25.54 10.86 7.27
CA ILE A 124 -25.61 11.60 8.53
C ILE A 124 -24.40 12.54 8.64
N VAL A 125 -23.18 12.02 8.44
CA VAL A 125 -21.97 12.84 8.48
C VAL A 125 -21.93 13.85 7.34
N GLN A 126 -22.30 13.44 6.11
CA GLN A 126 -22.34 14.34 4.95
C GLN A 126 -23.32 15.51 5.12
N SER A 127 -24.35 15.35 5.95
CA SER A 127 -25.34 16.38 6.20
C SER A 127 -24.88 17.47 7.17
N ASP A 128 -23.73 17.29 7.84
CA ASP A 128 -23.13 18.34 8.64
C ASP A 128 -22.61 19.50 7.78
N PHE A 129 -22.70 20.73 8.27
CA PHE A 129 -22.35 21.94 7.50
C PHE A 129 -20.85 22.22 7.44
N ASP A 130 -20.06 21.67 8.37
CA ASP A 130 -18.60 21.87 8.41
C ASP A 130 -17.84 20.83 7.60
N ILE A 131 -18.51 19.71 7.26
CA ILE A 131 -17.93 18.60 6.50
C ILE A 131 -18.40 18.65 5.05
N LEU A 132 -17.43 18.60 4.14
CA LEU A 132 -17.65 18.48 2.71
C LEU A 132 -17.21 17.11 2.22
N LYS A 133 -17.89 16.62 1.18
CA LYS A 133 -17.55 15.37 0.50
C LYS A 133 -16.83 15.64 -0.81
N SER A 134 -15.81 14.84 -1.11
CA SER A 134 -15.09 14.94 -2.37
C SER A 134 -15.91 14.40 -3.54
N LYS A 135 -15.64 14.93 -4.74
CA LYS A 135 -16.14 14.34 -5.98
C LYS A 135 -15.32 13.08 -6.28
N GLN A 136 -15.94 12.10 -6.94
CA GLN A 136 -15.20 10.96 -7.47
C GLN A 136 -14.09 11.46 -8.41
N LYS A 137 -12.85 11.06 -8.11
CA LYS A 137 -11.65 11.33 -8.92
C LYS A 137 -10.98 9.98 -9.20
N LEU A 138 -10.50 9.77 -10.42
CA LEU A 138 -9.83 8.53 -10.79
C LEU A 138 -8.53 8.36 -9.98
N GLY A 139 -8.29 7.17 -9.42
CA GLY A 139 -7.11 6.89 -8.59
C GLY A 139 -7.13 7.55 -7.21
N CYS A 140 -8.28 8.07 -6.78
CA CYS A 140 -8.46 8.70 -5.48
C CYS A 140 -9.78 8.23 -4.87
N LYS A 141 -9.71 7.71 -3.65
CA LYS A 141 -10.87 7.32 -2.86
C LYS A 141 -11.77 8.52 -2.59
N ILE A 142 -13.07 8.27 -2.36
CA ILE A 142 -13.98 9.29 -1.84
C ILE A 142 -13.54 9.63 -0.41
N TYR A 143 -13.50 10.92 -0.08
CA TYR A 143 -13.09 11.41 1.22
C TYR A 143 -13.98 12.55 1.70
N PHE A 144 -13.99 12.73 3.01
CA PHE A 144 -14.63 13.83 3.71
C PHE A 144 -13.56 14.79 4.21
N TYR A 145 -13.82 16.09 4.16
CA TYR A 145 -12.87 17.12 4.55
C TYR A 145 -13.57 18.33 5.16
N LEU A 146 -12.90 19.00 6.09
CA LEU A 146 -13.38 20.25 6.65
C LEU A 146 -13.28 21.37 5.60
N SER A 147 -14.22 22.31 5.65
CA SER A 147 -14.26 23.47 4.74
C SER A 147 -12.95 24.27 4.64
N LYS A 148 -12.14 24.27 5.72
CA LYS A 148 -10.82 24.91 5.78
C LYS A 148 -9.72 24.21 4.96
N ILE A 149 -9.92 22.96 4.55
CA ILE A 149 -8.92 22.20 3.81
C ILE A 149 -8.95 22.59 2.33
N SER A 150 -7.82 23.13 1.86
CA SER A 150 -7.64 23.48 0.47
C SER A 150 -7.39 22.25 -0.40
N ARG A 151 -8.13 22.12 -1.51
CA ARG A 151 -7.87 21.08 -2.52
C ARG A 151 -6.46 21.17 -3.11
N TYR A 152 -5.91 22.39 -3.21
CA TYR A 152 -4.53 22.61 -3.64
C TYR A 152 -3.55 21.89 -2.70
N ASN A 153 -3.75 21.97 -1.38
CA ASN A 153 -2.87 21.30 -0.42
C ASN A 153 -2.92 19.78 -0.59
N VAL A 154 -4.11 19.19 -0.82
CA VAL A 154 -4.26 17.75 -1.09
C VAL A 154 -3.46 17.33 -2.32
N ASP A 155 -3.59 18.08 -3.42
CA ASP A 155 -2.88 17.77 -4.67
C ASP A 155 -1.36 18.00 -4.55
N VAL A 156 -0.91 19.01 -3.81
CA VAL A 156 0.53 19.29 -3.60
C VAL A 156 1.18 18.24 -2.72
N ILE A 157 0.53 17.84 -1.62
CA ILE A 157 1.01 16.76 -0.74
C ILE A 157 1.16 15.46 -1.54
N HIS A 158 0.16 15.09 -2.34
CA HIS A 158 0.21 13.91 -3.20
C HIS A 158 1.39 13.97 -4.20
N LYS A 159 1.54 15.09 -4.91
CA LYS A 159 2.62 15.28 -5.88
C LYS A 159 4.01 15.22 -5.22
N GLU A 160 4.17 15.82 -4.06
CA GLU A 160 5.46 15.83 -3.35
C GLU A 160 5.81 14.43 -2.86
N ALA A 161 4.85 13.67 -2.33
CA ALA A 161 5.08 12.29 -1.93
C ALA A 161 5.51 11.40 -3.10
N ILE A 162 4.84 11.53 -4.26
CA ILE A 162 5.26 10.82 -5.48
C ILE A 162 6.69 11.21 -5.88
N LYS A 163 7.05 12.50 -5.77
CA LYS A 163 8.40 12.99 -6.11
C LYS A 163 9.46 12.41 -5.17
N VAL A 164 9.19 12.38 -3.87
CA VAL A 164 10.07 11.78 -2.86
C VAL A 164 10.28 10.29 -3.15
N LEU A 165 9.18 9.55 -3.36
CA LEU A 165 9.24 8.13 -3.71
C LEU A 165 10.04 7.90 -5.00
N LYS A 166 9.73 8.63 -6.08
CA LYS A 166 10.47 8.51 -7.36
C LYS A 166 11.97 8.83 -7.22
N LYS A 167 12.34 9.76 -6.35
CA LYS A 167 13.75 10.12 -6.11
C LYS A 167 14.48 9.01 -5.35
N LYS A 168 13.85 8.43 -4.33
CA LYS A 168 14.44 7.32 -3.54
C LYS A 168 14.56 6.04 -4.38
N LYS A 169 13.63 5.83 -5.32
CA LYS A 169 13.54 4.63 -6.20
C LYS A 169 13.40 3.31 -5.42
N ASP A 170 13.09 3.39 -4.14
CA ASP A 170 12.87 2.26 -3.26
C ASP A 170 11.84 2.61 -2.18
N VAL A 171 11.33 1.59 -1.49
CA VAL A 171 10.38 1.75 -0.38
C VAL A 171 10.98 2.59 0.75
N ILE A 172 10.10 3.25 1.49
CA ILE A 172 10.45 4.15 2.58
C ILE A 172 9.55 3.89 3.78
N GLU A 173 10.07 4.04 4.99
CA GLU A 173 9.22 3.99 6.19
C GLU A 173 8.17 5.12 6.15
N LYS A 174 6.95 4.83 6.59
CA LYS A 174 5.82 5.75 6.61
C LYS A 174 6.17 7.04 7.33
N GLU A 175 6.77 6.93 8.51
CA GLU A 175 7.19 8.06 9.35
C GLU A 175 8.26 8.90 8.66
N GLU A 176 9.23 8.28 7.99
CA GLU A 176 10.27 8.97 7.23
C GLU A 176 9.66 9.74 6.04
N LEU A 177 8.76 9.12 5.27
CA LEU A 177 8.07 9.79 4.17
C LEU A 177 7.25 10.99 4.66
N PHE A 178 6.52 10.82 5.76
CA PHE A 178 5.68 11.89 6.31
C PHE A 178 6.54 13.07 6.74
N LYS A 179 7.69 12.80 7.37
CA LYS A 179 8.66 13.82 7.76
C LYS A 179 9.21 14.57 6.56
N ILE A 180 9.69 13.86 5.54
CA ILE A 180 10.26 14.49 4.33
C ILE A 180 9.21 15.35 3.62
N VAL A 181 7.99 14.84 3.43
CA VAL A 181 6.90 15.59 2.77
C VAL A 181 6.51 16.82 3.59
N SER A 182 6.44 16.69 4.93
CA SER A 182 6.13 17.81 5.81
C SER A 182 7.23 18.88 5.80
N GLU A 183 8.50 18.46 5.77
CA GLU A 183 9.65 19.37 5.70
C GLU A 183 9.72 20.10 4.36
N ASN A 184 9.47 19.41 3.24
CA ASN A 184 9.47 19.99 1.91
C ASN A 184 8.33 20.99 1.69
N LEU A 185 7.23 20.84 2.44
CA LEU A 185 6.03 21.67 2.32
C LEU A 185 5.80 22.60 3.52
N LYS A 186 6.80 22.79 4.38
CA LYS A 186 6.70 23.57 5.63
C LYS A 186 6.26 25.03 5.42
N ASP A 187 6.56 25.60 4.26
CA ASP A 187 6.24 27.00 3.94
C ASP A 187 4.76 27.18 3.54
N LEU A 188 4.04 26.09 3.25
CA LEU A 188 2.62 26.12 2.94
C LEU A 188 1.79 26.08 4.22
N ARG A 189 0.94 27.10 4.39
CA ARG A 189 0.01 27.15 5.52
C ARG A 189 -1.02 26.02 5.47
N GLY A 190 -1.34 25.49 6.65
CA GLY A 190 -2.41 24.50 6.82
C GLY A 190 -1.99 23.06 6.48
N ILE A 191 -0.69 22.77 6.40
CA ILE A 191 -0.17 21.40 6.31
C ILE A 191 0.22 20.93 7.70
N SER A 192 -0.25 19.74 8.08
CA SER A 192 0.08 19.08 9.35
C SER A 192 0.46 17.63 9.08
N ALA A 193 1.25 17.01 9.97
CA ALA A 193 1.62 15.61 9.82
C ALA A 193 0.40 14.65 9.73
N PRO A 194 -0.67 14.83 10.52
CA PRO A 194 -1.89 14.04 10.33
C PRO A 194 -2.53 14.23 8.96
N LEU A 195 -2.57 15.47 8.44
CA LEU A 195 -3.11 15.75 7.12
C LEU A 195 -2.30 15.04 6.04
N VAL A 196 -0.97 15.09 6.12
CA VAL A 196 -0.08 14.37 5.18
C VAL A 196 -0.41 12.89 5.18
N GLY A 197 -0.50 12.26 6.36
CA GLY A 197 -0.82 10.84 6.43
C GLY A 197 -2.17 10.50 5.83
N SER A 198 -3.20 11.26 6.18
CA SER A 198 -4.54 11.03 5.65
C SER A 198 -4.64 11.27 4.13
N VAL A 199 -3.89 12.23 3.56
CA VAL A 199 -3.82 12.42 2.11
C VAL A 199 -3.21 11.20 1.42
N LEU A 200 -2.12 10.66 1.95
CA LEU A 200 -1.40 9.55 1.31
C LEU A 200 -2.23 8.27 1.26
N GLU A 201 -3.13 8.07 2.22
CA GLU A 201 -4.08 6.93 2.24
C GLU A 201 -5.21 7.04 1.20
N LEU A 202 -5.41 8.22 0.59
CA LEU A 202 -6.48 8.45 -0.38
C LEU A 202 -6.16 7.91 -1.78
N PHE A 203 -4.89 7.87 -2.16
CA PHE A 203 -4.49 7.66 -3.55
C PHE A 203 -4.05 6.24 -3.81
N ASP A 204 -4.58 5.65 -4.89
CA ASP A 204 -4.35 4.24 -5.23
C ASP A 204 -2.96 3.99 -5.83
N ASP A 205 -2.19 5.05 -6.12
CA ASP A 205 -0.81 4.96 -6.62
C ASP A 205 0.25 4.93 -5.52
N ILE A 206 -0.16 5.04 -4.24
CA ILE A 206 0.66 4.91 -3.05
C ILE A 206 0.14 3.72 -2.23
N ILE A 207 1.01 2.74 -1.95
CA ILE A 207 0.69 1.54 -1.18
C ILE A 207 1.46 1.58 0.13
N PHE A 208 0.76 1.21 1.19
CA PHE A 208 1.34 0.90 2.49
C PHE A 208 1.44 -0.63 2.59
N GLY A 209 2.67 -1.15 2.66
CA GLY A 209 2.95 -2.57 2.83
C GLY A 209 2.98 -2.99 4.30
N GLU A 210 3.37 -4.24 4.53
CA GLU A 210 3.74 -4.74 5.85
C GLU A 210 4.94 -3.95 6.41
N ASP A 211 5.08 -3.88 7.73
CA ASP A 211 6.16 -3.18 8.43
C ASP A 211 6.24 -1.65 8.23
N ASN A 212 5.09 -0.97 8.07
CA ASN A 212 5.03 0.49 7.87
C ASN A 212 5.79 1.00 6.64
N LEU A 213 6.08 0.15 5.66
CA LEU A 213 6.74 0.56 4.42
C LEU A 213 5.75 1.18 3.43
N VAL A 214 6.19 2.20 2.70
CA VAL A 214 5.42 2.93 1.71
C VAL A 214 6.15 2.92 0.37
N GLY A 215 5.40 2.72 -0.71
CA GLY A 215 5.93 2.71 -2.06
C GLY A 215 4.86 2.99 -3.10
N LEU A 216 5.27 3.09 -4.36
CA LEU A 216 4.33 3.32 -5.45
C LEU A 216 3.66 2.01 -5.89
N THR A 217 2.40 2.05 -6.29
CA THR A 217 1.67 0.88 -6.84
C THR A 217 2.34 0.28 -8.07
N LYS A 218 3.03 1.11 -8.85
CA LYS A 218 3.81 0.67 -10.01
C LYS A 218 5.08 -0.08 -9.61
N TRP A 219 5.54 0.08 -8.36
CA TRP A 219 6.67 -0.67 -7.85
C TRP A 219 6.22 -2.07 -7.49
N LYS A 220 6.72 -2.97 -8.32
CA LYS A 220 6.65 -4.43 -8.21
C LYS A 220 7.14 -4.98 -6.86
N ILE A 221 7.75 -4.14 -6.02
CA ILE A 221 8.26 -4.45 -4.68
C ILE A 221 7.11 -4.64 -3.67
N LEU A 222 6.01 -3.87 -3.74
CA LEU A 222 4.90 -3.96 -2.76
C LEU A 222 3.69 -4.76 -3.26
N ASN A 223 3.63 -5.05 -4.56
CA ASN A 223 2.63 -5.94 -5.13
C ASN A 223 3.27 -6.71 -6.27
N PRO A 224 3.98 -7.80 -5.95
CA PRO A 224 4.68 -8.58 -6.96
C PRO A 224 3.66 -9.36 -7.79
N LYS A 225 3.23 -8.78 -8.92
CA LYS A 225 2.24 -9.40 -9.82
C LYS A 225 2.82 -10.52 -10.67
N THR A 226 4.09 -10.39 -11.08
CA THR A 226 4.76 -11.41 -11.92
C THR A 226 5.73 -12.26 -11.09
N LEU A 227 6.03 -13.47 -11.55
CA LEU A 227 6.99 -14.37 -10.89
C LEU A 227 8.36 -13.73 -10.66
N LYS A 228 8.82 -12.93 -11.63
CA LYS A 228 10.01 -12.09 -11.51
C LYS A 228 9.92 -11.15 -10.29
N ASP A 229 8.81 -10.43 -10.18
CA ASP A 229 8.61 -9.44 -9.13
C ASP A 229 8.59 -10.10 -7.75
N LYS A 230 8.01 -11.31 -7.67
CA LYS A 230 7.97 -12.12 -6.44
C LYS A 230 9.37 -12.54 -6.03
N ALA A 231 10.18 -12.99 -6.98
CA ALA A 231 11.56 -13.36 -6.72
C ALA A 231 12.43 -12.15 -6.30
N VAL A 232 12.23 -10.98 -6.92
CA VAL A 232 12.91 -9.74 -6.48
C VAL A 232 12.48 -9.35 -5.07
N TYR A 233 11.18 -9.40 -4.77
CA TYR A 233 10.65 -9.10 -3.44
C TYR A 233 11.26 -9.98 -2.36
N ILE A 234 11.28 -11.30 -2.56
CA ILE A 234 11.89 -12.24 -1.60
C ILE A 234 13.39 -11.96 -1.43
N LEU A 235 14.14 -11.81 -2.52
CA LEU A 235 15.58 -11.52 -2.41
C LEU A 235 15.87 -10.18 -1.70
N LYS A 236 15.05 -9.15 -1.94
CA LYS A 236 15.16 -7.86 -1.22
C LYS A 236 14.80 -7.99 0.25
N LYS A 237 13.72 -8.69 0.58
CA LYS A 237 13.27 -8.93 1.97
C LYS A 237 14.32 -9.68 2.78
N GLU A 238 15.01 -10.63 2.16
CA GLU A 238 16.01 -11.47 2.80
C GLU A 238 17.42 -10.86 2.80
N GLY A 239 17.68 -9.91 1.90
CA GLY A 239 18.94 -9.18 1.81
C GLY A 239 20.17 -10.04 1.50
N THR A 240 19.99 -11.31 1.13
CA THR A 240 21.07 -12.26 0.87
C THR A 240 20.79 -13.11 -0.37
N PRO A 241 21.83 -13.61 -1.07
CA PRO A 241 21.64 -14.52 -2.19
C PRO A 241 21.02 -15.84 -1.73
N MET A 242 20.08 -16.37 -2.51
CA MET A 242 19.30 -17.56 -2.13
C MET A 242 19.25 -18.59 -3.24
N HIS A 243 19.07 -19.86 -2.86
CA HIS A 243 18.85 -20.93 -3.82
C HIS A 243 17.45 -20.82 -4.45
N PHE A 244 17.30 -21.14 -5.74
CA PHE A 244 16.02 -21.00 -6.44
C PHE A 244 14.87 -21.79 -5.80
N VAL A 245 15.18 -22.91 -5.14
CA VAL A 245 14.21 -23.71 -4.36
C VAL A 245 13.72 -22.93 -3.14
N ASP A 246 14.63 -22.31 -2.40
CA ASP A 246 14.29 -21.51 -1.21
C ASP A 246 13.49 -20.26 -1.60
N ILE A 247 13.84 -19.64 -2.73
CA ILE A 247 13.07 -18.53 -3.30
C ILE A 247 11.65 -18.98 -3.63
N ALA A 248 11.47 -20.13 -4.30
CA ALA A 248 10.16 -20.66 -4.63
C ALA A 248 9.32 -20.98 -3.38
N ASN A 249 9.92 -21.61 -2.36
CA ASN A 249 9.24 -21.93 -1.11
C ASN A 249 8.81 -20.67 -0.35
N LYS A 250 9.67 -19.65 -0.27
CA LYS A 250 9.31 -18.37 0.36
C LYS A 250 8.23 -17.61 -0.40
N ILE A 251 8.16 -17.74 -1.72
CA ILE A 251 7.06 -17.17 -2.50
C ILE A 251 5.73 -17.83 -2.11
N ILE A 252 5.71 -19.16 -1.94
CA ILE A 252 4.50 -19.89 -1.52
C ILE A 252 4.11 -19.49 -0.09
N GLU A 253 5.08 -19.38 0.81
CA GLU A 253 4.85 -19.07 2.23
C GLU A 253 4.41 -17.61 2.46
N VAL A 254 5.10 -16.64 1.85
CA VAL A 254 4.91 -15.21 2.13
C VAL A 254 3.83 -14.58 1.25
N LEU A 255 3.62 -15.09 0.04
CA LEU A 255 2.70 -14.49 -0.94
C LEU A 255 1.49 -15.38 -1.24
N GLU A 256 1.34 -16.51 -0.53
CA GLU A 256 0.26 -17.50 -0.67
C GLU A 256 0.00 -17.95 -2.12
N ASP A 257 1.04 -17.96 -2.96
CA ASP A 257 0.91 -18.25 -4.38
C ASP A 257 1.46 -19.64 -4.75
N ASN A 258 0.68 -20.42 -5.50
CA ASN A 258 1.03 -21.76 -5.92
C ASN A 258 1.97 -21.72 -7.13
N VAL A 259 3.28 -21.68 -6.85
CA VAL A 259 4.31 -21.60 -7.88
C VAL A 259 5.12 -22.90 -7.98
N LYS A 260 5.35 -23.38 -9.21
CA LYS A 260 6.27 -24.50 -9.46
C LYS A 260 7.73 -24.04 -9.40
N ILE A 261 8.56 -24.77 -8.67
CA ILE A 261 10.01 -24.52 -8.53
C ILE A 261 10.70 -24.33 -9.89
N ASN A 262 10.39 -25.20 -10.86
CA ASN A 262 10.99 -25.15 -12.20
C ASN A 262 10.61 -23.86 -12.95
N THR A 263 9.41 -23.33 -12.72
CA THR A 263 8.96 -22.08 -13.35
C THR A 263 9.74 -20.90 -12.78
N ILE A 264 10.00 -20.87 -11.47
CA ILE A 264 10.89 -19.86 -10.86
C ILE A 264 12.29 -19.97 -11.42
N HIS A 265 12.83 -21.18 -11.53
CA HIS A 265 14.18 -21.35 -12.05
C HIS A 265 14.31 -20.80 -13.48
N ASN A 266 13.36 -21.11 -14.36
CA ASN A 266 13.34 -20.59 -15.73
C ASN A 266 13.18 -19.06 -15.77
N GLU A 267 12.37 -18.50 -14.88
CA GLU A 267 12.16 -17.06 -14.79
C GLU A 267 13.42 -16.32 -14.29
N LEU A 268 14.14 -16.91 -13.33
CA LEU A 268 15.41 -16.38 -12.81
C LEU A 268 16.51 -16.40 -13.87
N ILE A 269 16.57 -17.44 -14.71
CA ILE A 269 17.53 -17.54 -15.83
C ILE A 269 17.21 -16.50 -16.92
N ARG A 270 15.92 -16.32 -17.23
CA ARG A 270 15.46 -15.48 -18.35
C ARG A 270 15.63 -13.98 -18.09
N ASN A 271 15.60 -13.55 -16.82
CA ASN A 271 15.62 -12.15 -16.47
C ASN A 271 17.02 -11.65 -16.10
N GLU A 272 17.44 -10.55 -16.73
CA GLU A 272 18.75 -9.95 -16.50
C GLU A 272 18.95 -9.38 -15.10
N ASP A 273 17.88 -9.12 -14.35
CA ASP A 273 17.96 -8.54 -13.00
C ASP A 273 18.55 -9.52 -11.97
N PHE A 274 18.67 -10.80 -12.31
CA PHE A 274 19.27 -11.83 -11.46
C PHE A 274 20.66 -12.24 -11.99
N VAL A 275 21.53 -12.64 -11.06
CA VAL A 275 22.86 -13.18 -11.34
C VAL A 275 23.02 -14.52 -10.65
N LEU A 276 23.35 -15.56 -11.42
CA LEU A 276 23.72 -16.86 -10.89
C LEU A 276 25.15 -16.80 -10.34
N ILE A 277 25.30 -16.99 -9.04
CA ILE A 277 26.61 -16.89 -8.34
C ILE A 277 27.14 -18.24 -7.84
N GLY A 278 26.34 -19.32 -7.96
CA GLY A 278 26.63 -20.65 -7.44
C GLY A 278 25.67 -21.70 -8.01
N ARG A 279 25.79 -22.97 -7.57
CA ARG A 279 24.90 -24.08 -7.98
C ARG A 279 23.45 -23.78 -7.58
N GLY A 280 22.70 -23.11 -8.45
CA GLY A 280 21.32 -22.70 -8.22
C GLY A 280 21.13 -21.48 -7.28
N ILE A 281 22.20 -20.77 -6.92
CA ILE A 281 22.11 -19.59 -6.04
C ILE A 281 22.03 -18.32 -6.88
N TYR A 282 20.97 -17.55 -6.67
CA TYR A 282 20.70 -16.30 -7.37
C TYR A 282 20.81 -15.11 -6.43
N ALA A 283 21.35 -14.01 -6.96
CA ALA A 283 21.44 -12.70 -6.32
C ALA A 283 20.87 -11.62 -7.24
N LEU A 284 20.51 -10.46 -6.69
CA LEU A 284 20.13 -9.31 -7.50
C LEU A 284 21.38 -8.67 -8.14
N ARG A 285 21.28 -8.31 -9.42
CA ARG A 285 22.36 -7.66 -10.15
C ARG A 285 22.78 -6.32 -9.53
N GLU A 286 21.82 -5.61 -8.94
CA GLU A 286 22.08 -4.33 -8.26
C GLU A 286 23.02 -4.46 -7.05
N TRP A 287 23.18 -5.65 -6.49
CA TRP A 287 24.12 -5.92 -5.39
C TRP A 287 25.59 -6.04 -5.85
N GLY A 288 25.86 -5.90 -7.16
CA GLY A 288 27.23 -5.85 -7.69
C GLY A 288 27.90 -7.21 -7.90
N PHE A 289 27.15 -8.32 -7.80
CA PHE A 289 27.68 -9.65 -8.08
C PHE A 289 27.99 -9.83 -9.57
N LYS A 290 29.22 -10.25 -9.89
CA LYS A 290 29.61 -10.65 -11.26
C LYS A 290 29.16 -12.09 -11.56
N PRO A 291 28.81 -12.41 -12.82
CA PRO A 291 28.55 -13.78 -13.24
C PRO A 291 29.80 -14.66 -13.02
N GLY A 292 29.60 -15.86 -12.50
CA GLY A 292 30.67 -16.78 -12.14
C GLY A 292 30.79 -16.98 -10.63
N THR A 293 31.17 -18.20 -10.26
CA THR A 293 31.33 -18.65 -8.89
C THR A 293 32.66 -18.17 -8.30
N VAL A 294 32.78 -18.18 -6.97
CA VAL A 294 34.10 -17.99 -6.32
C VAL A 294 35.10 -19.05 -6.79
N LEU A 295 34.59 -20.25 -7.13
CA LEU A 295 35.38 -21.31 -7.74
C LEU A 295 35.95 -20.90 -9.10
N ASP A 296 35.18 -20.25 -9.98
CA ASP A 296 35.67 -19.80 -11.29
C ASP A 296 36.77 -18.74 -11.16
N VAL A 297 36.66 -17.87 -10.16
CA VAL A 297 37.71 -16.89 -9.84
C VAL A 297 38.97 -17.61 -9.34
N ILE A 298 38.84 -18.55 -8.40
CA ILE A 298 39.96 -19.35 -7.88
C ILE A 298 40.62 -20.14 -9.03
N SER A 299 39.82 -20.79 -9.88
CA SER A 299 40.31 -21.52 -11.06
C SER A 299 41.07 -20.60 -11.99
N SER A 300 40.55 -19.42 -12.32
CA SER A 300 41.24 -18.47 -13.19
C SER A 300 42.57 -17.96 -12.62
N ILE A 301 42.67 -17.85 -11.28
CA ILE A 301 43.90 -17.45 -10.59
C ILE A 301 44.93 -18.59 -10.66
N LEU A 302 44.51 -19.81 -10.36
CA LEU A 302 45.36 -21.00 -10.40
C LEU A 302 45.83 -21.31 -11.85
N GLU A 303 44.96 -21.13 -12.84
CA GLU A 303 45.27 -21.32 -14.26
C GLU A 303 46.31 -20.30 -14.75
N LYS A 304 46.16 -19.03 -14.36
CA LYS A 304 47.13 -17.98 -14.73
C LYS A 304 48.49 -18.17 -14.11
N ARG A 305 48.56 -18.71 -12.89
CA ARG A 305 49.84 -18.91 -12.18
C ARG A 305 50.52 -20.23 -12.58
N ASN A 306 49.75 -21.22 -13.04
CA ASN A 306 50.20 -22.55 -13.49
C ASN A 306 51.10 -23.29 -12.48
N GLU A 307 51.00 -22.94 -11.20
CA GLU A 307 51.78 -23.47 -10.08
C GLU A 307 50.89 -23.59 -8.83
N PRO A 308 51.16 -24.54 -7.92
CA PRO A 308 50.42 -24.67 -6.66
C PRO A 308 50.52 -23.40 -5.81
N MET A 309 49.38 -22.89 -5.35
CA MET A 309 49.31 -21.68 -4.52
C MET A 309 48.97 -22.01 -3.07
N SER A 310 49.48 -21.21 -2.14
CA SER A 310 49.11 -21.33 -0.74
C SER A 310 47.70 -20.79 -0.48
N THR A 311 47.03 -21.29 0.56
CA THR A 311 45.68 -20.80 0.92
C THR A 311 45.65 -19.28 1.15
N GLU A 312 46.67 -18.73 1.80
CA GLU A 312 46.77 -17.31 2.12
C GLU A 312 46.92 -16.44 0.86
N GLU A 313 47.72 -16.91 -0.11
CA GLU A 313 47.87 -16.23 -1.39
C GLU A 313 46.59 -16.27 -2.21
N ILE A 314 45.89 -17.42 -2.25
CA ILE A 314 44.61 -17.54 -2.95
C ILE A 314 43.57 -16.60 -2.33
N VAL A 315 43.48 -16.56 -0.99
CA VAL A 315 42.57 -15.64 -0.28
C VAL A 315 42.89 -14.19 -0.66
N LYS A 316 44.16 -13.79 -0.62
CA LYS A 316 44.59 -12.44 -0.96
C LYS A 316 44.28 -12.05 -2.41
N GLU A 317 44.53 -12.95 -3.37
CA GLU A 317 44.25 -12.68 -4.78
C GLU A 317 42.75 -12.68 -5.10
N VAL A 318 41.96 -13.55 -4.47
CA VAL A 318 40.49 -13.54 -4.62
C VAL A 318 39.91 -12.27 -4.03
N LEU A 319 40.36 -11.83 -2.85
CA LEU A 319 39.90 -10.58 -2.22
C LEU A 319 40.25 -9.32 -3.03
N LYS A 320 41.33 -9.34 -3.81
CA LYS A 320 41.65 -8.24 -4.75
C LYS A 320 40.67 -8.15 -5.92
N ILE A 321 40.06 -9.28 -6.32
CA ILE A 321 39.20 -9.38 -7.50
C ILE A 321 37.71 -9.30 -7.12
N ARG A 322 37.35 -9.84 -5.95
CA ARG A 322 35.96 -10.01 -5.49
C ARG A 322 35.87 -9.82 -3.98
N ASP A 323 34.94 -8.98 -3.56
CA ASP A 323 34.63 -8.80 -2.14
C ASP A 323 33.76 -9.97 -1.63
N VAL A 324 34.39 -10.91 -0.93
CA VAL A 324 33.75 -12.12 -0.36
C VAL A 324 34.38 -12.45 0.99
N LYS A 325 33.61 -13.09 1.87
CA LYS A 325 34.13 -13.57 3.16
C LYS A 325 35.15 -14.68 2.95
N GLU A 326 36.22 -14.68 3.74
CA GLU A 326 37.28 -15.71 3.68
C GLU A 326 36.71 -17.13 3.83
N THR A 327 35.70 -17.31 4.68
CA THR A 327 34.99 -18.58 4.89
C THR A 327 34.44 -19.17 3.60
N THR A 328 33.93 -18.32 2.70
CA THR A 328 33.44 -18.74 1.38
C THR A 328 34.57 -19.20 0.47
N ILE A 329 35.76 -18.60 0.56
CA ILE A 329 36.95 -19.01 -0.19
C ILE A 329 37.44 -20.37 0.32
N TYR A 330 37.55 -20.55 1.64
CA TYR A 330 37.95 -21.81 2.26
C TYR A 330 37.01 -22.97 1.89
N MET A 331 35.69 -22.73 1.86
CA MET A 331 34.71 -23.73 1.47
C MET A 331 34.89 -24.16 0.00
N ASN A 332 35.19 -23.22 -0.90
CA ASN A 332 35.42 -23.53 -2.32
C ASN A 332 36.75 -24.27 -2.55
N LEU A 333 37.79 -23.99 -1.75
CA LEU A 333 39.06 -24.72 -1.77
C LEU A 333 38.94 -26.19 -1.32
N GLN A 334 37.87 -26.55 -0.60
CA GLN A 334 37.56 -27.94 -0.24
C GLN A 334 36.91 -28.73 -1.38
N ASN A 335 36.57 -28.08 -2.50
CA ASN A 335 35.90 -28.72 -3.63
C ASN A 335 36.88 -29.56 -4.48
N ARG A 336 37.00 -30.85 -4.13
CA ARG A 336 37.88 -31.84 -4.79
C ARG A 336 37.51 -32.21 -6.23
N GLN A 337 36.41 -31.66 -6.76
CA GLN A 337 36.02 -31.89 -8.15
C GLN A 337 36.86 -31.05 -9.12
N VAL A 338 37.29 -29.86 -8.71
CA VAL A 338 37.99 -28.90 -9.57
C VAL A 338 39.38 -28.56 -9.04
N ILE A 339 39.60 -28.64 -7.72
CA ILE A 339 40.84 -28.25 -7.07
C ILE A 339 41.47 -29.47 -6.38
N GLU A 340 42.77 -29.67 -6.59
CA GLU A 340 43.56 -30.72 -5.96
C GLU A 340 44.49 -30.12 -4.90
N ARG A 341 44.59 -30.81 -3.75
CA ARG A 341 45.52 -30.43 -2.67
C ARG A 341 46.83 -31.20 -2.83
N VAL A 342 47.89 -30.49 -3.19
CA VAL A 342 49.23 -31.06 -3.44
C VAL A 342 50.22 -30.89 -2.28
N GLY A 343 49.81 -30.23 -1.20
CA GLY A 343 50.65 -30.08 -0.02
C GLY A 343 49.89 -29.56 1.20
N ARG A 344 50.61 -29.35 2.30
CA ARG A 344 50.06 -28.71 3.50
C ARG A 344 49.72 -27.25 3.17
N ASN A 345 48.44 -27.00 2.90
CA ASN A 345 47.87 -25.70 2.55
C ASN A 345 48.23 -25.21 1.13
N PHE A 346 48.57 -26.12 0.23
CA PHE A 346 48.81 -25.83 -1.19
C PHE A 346 47.77 -26.50 -2.08
N TYR A 347 47.27 -25.72 -3.05
CA TYR A 347 46.21 -26.12 -3.97
C TYR A 347 46.60 -25.84 -5.42
N GLN A 348 46.22 -26.74 -6.32
CA GLN A 348 46.37 -26.59 -7.77
C GLN A 348 45.06 -26.96 -8.48
N LEU A 349 44.94 -26.61 -9.75
CA LEU A 349 43.85 -27.11 -10.58
C LEU A 349 44.02 -28.60 -10.82
N LYS A 350 42.94 -29.35 -10.67
CA LYS A 350 42.90 -30.78 -10.96
C LYS A 350 42.94 -30.96 -12.48
N GLN A 351 43.88 -31.76 -12.98
CA GLN A 351 43.96 -32.14 -14.40
C GLN A 351 42.80 -33.03 -14.82
#